data_AF-A0A3N5TAX9-F1
#
_entry.id   AF-A0A3N5TAX9-F1
#
_cell.length_a   1.000
_cell.length_b   1.000
_cell.length_c   1.000
_cell.angle_alpha   90.00
_cell.angle_beta   90.00
_cell.angle_gamma   90.00
#
_symmetry.space_group_name_H-M   'P 1'
#
loop_
_entity.id
_entity.type
_entity.pdbx_description
1 polymer ?
#
loop_
_entity_poly.entity_id
_entity_poly.type
_entity_poly.pdbx_seq_one_letter_code
_entity_poly.pdbx_strand_id
1 'polypeptide(L)'
;MSDQHQEVFREEAAELLATLESALLEMEESPEDEELVAKVFRAMHTIKGSGAMFGFDEVAAFTHEVETVYDLVRQGEIPVTAELVSYSLAARDHIRTLLEQGEG
;
A
#
# COMPACT_ATOMS: atom_id res chain seq x y z
N MET A 1 20.77 -1.19 -11.09
CA MET A 1 20.39 -2.21 -10.08
C MET A 1 20.44 -3.57 -10.75
N SER A 2 20.65 -4.67 -10.02
CA SER A 2 20.59 -6.02 -10.60
C SER A 2 19.12 -6.43 -10.75
N ASP A 3 18.74 -7.03 -11.88
CA ASP A 3 17.37 -7.51 -12.15
C ASP A 3 16.87 -8.45 -11.03
N GLN A 4 17.79 -9.21 -10.42
CA GLN A 4 17.49 -10.09 -9.29
C GLN A 4 16.96 -9.35 -8.05
N HIS A 5 17.43 -8.13 -7.77
CA HIS A 5 16.91 -7.36 -6.62
C HIS A 5 15.52 -6.80 -6.88
N GLN A 6 15.20 -6.49 -8.15
CA GLN A 6 13.88 -6.03 -8.53
C GLN A 6 12.86 -7.17 -8.50
N GLU A 7 13.27 -8.38 -8.89
CA GLU A 7 12.44 -9.58 -8.77
C GLU A 7 12.10 -9.91 -7.31
N VAL A 8 13.10 -9.93 -6.42
CA VAL A 8 12.88 -10.11 -4.97
C VAL A 8 11.95 -9.04 -4.41
N PHE A 9 12.13 -7.78 -4.80
CA PHE A 9 11.23 -6.71 -4.37
C PHE A 9 9.80 -6.93 -4.86
N ARG A 10 9.59 -7.37 -6.10
CA ARG A 10 8.24 -7.67 -6.62
C ARG A 10 7.57 -8.78 -5.79
N GLU A 11 8.31 -9.82 -5.42
CA GLU A 11 7.81 -10.89 -4.55
C GLU A 11 7.42 -10.36 -3.17
N GLU A 12 8.32 -9.61 -2.51
CA GLU A 12 8.04 -8.99 -1.20
C GLU A 12 6.86 -8.02 -1.27
N ALA A 13 6.78 -7.20 -2.32
CA ALA A 13 5.68 -6.27 -2.53
C ALA A 13 4.35 -7.01 -2.74
N ALA A 14 4.35 -8.15 -3.46
CA ALA A 14 3.15 -8.97 -3.61
C ALA A 14 2.64 -9.52 -2.28
N GLU A 15 3.54 -9.99 -1.40
CA GLU A 15 3.18 -10.44 -0.05
C GLU A 15 2.64 -9.29 0.82
N LEU A 16 3.26 -8.11 0.74
CA LEU A 16 2.79 -6.91 1.42
C LEU A 16 1.41 -6.48 0.93
N LEU A 17 1.16 -6.54 -0.39
CA LEU A 17 -0.13 -6.20 -0.99
C LEU A 17 -1.24 -7.18 -0.60
N ALA A 18 -0.91 -8.46 -0.39
CA ALA A 18 -1.85 -9.45 0.13
C ALA A 18 -2.17 -9.23 1.62
N THR A 19 -1.15 -8.86 2.41
CA THR A 19 -1.32 -8.49 3.82
C THR A 19 -2.16 -7.22 3.97
N LEU A 20 -1.91 -6.24 3.09
CA LEU A 20 -2.65 -5.00 2.99
C LEU A 20 -4.12 -5.25 2.67
N GLU A 21 -4.41 -6.05 1.64
CA GLU A 21 -5.77 -6.43 1.24
C GLU A 21 -6.53 -7.08 2.41
N SER A 22 -5.90 -8.03 3.11
CA SER A 22 -6.51 -8.67 4.27
C SER A 22 -6.83 -7.67 5.38
N ALA A 23 -5.93 -6.72 5.65
CA ALA A 23 -6.14 -5.68 6.67
C ALA A 23 -7.23 -4.68 6.27
N LEU A 24 -7.35 -4.35 4.98
CA LEU A 24 -8.39 -3.48 4.44
C LEU A 24 -9.78 -4.11 4.56
N LEU A 25 -9.91 -5.41 4.27
CA LEU A 25 -11.16 -6.14 4.43
C LEU A 25 -11.59 -6.23 5.90
N GLU A 26 -10.64 -6.51 6.81
CA GLU A 26 -10.90 -6.52 8.25
C GLU A 26 -11.31 -5.13 8.78
N MET A 27 -10.72 -4.08 8.21
CA MET A 27 -11.02 -2.68 8.54
C MET A 27 -12.44 -2.27 8.10
N GLU A 28 -13.03 -2.93 7.10
CA GLU A 28 -14.43 -2.70 6.72
C GLU A 28 -15.39 -3.13 7.85
N GLU A 29 -15.06 -4.21 8.56
CA GLU A 29 -15.83 -4.70 9.71
C GLU A 29 -15.50 -3.95 11.00
N SER A 30 -14.24 -3.50 11.16
CA SER A 30 -13.73 -2.82 12.36
C SER A 30 -13.03 -1.50 12.03
N PRO A 31 -13.75 -0.45 11.59
CA PRO A 31 -13.17 0.81 11.12
C PRO A 31 -12.53 1.67 12.23
N GLU A 32 -12.86 1.39 13.50
CA GLU A 32 -12.31 2.09 14.67
C GLU A 32 -11.04 1.42 15.21
N ASP A 33 -10.58 0.34 14.59
CA ASP A 33 -9.39 -0.38 15.03
C ASP A 33 -8.10 0.32 14.56
N GLU A 34 -7.47 1.03 15.48
CA GLU A 34 -6.20 1.74 15.25
C GLU A 34 -5.04 0.79 14.87
N GLU A 35 -5.06 -0.47 15.27
CA GLU A 35 -4.03 -1.45 14.88
C GLU A 35 -4.13 -1.78 13.40
N LEU A 36 -5.36 -1.90 12.86
CA LEU A 36 -5.59 -2.11 11.43
C LEU A 36 -5.11 -0.90 10.61
N VAL A 37 -5.42 0.32 11.07
CA VAL A 37 -4.93 1.56 10.44
C VAL A 37 -3.40 1.59 10.44
N ALA A 38 -2.76 1.27 11.57
CA ALA A 38 -1.30 1.22 11.67
C ALA A 38 -0.68 0.11 10.80
N LYS A 39 -1.37 -1.02 10.60
CA LYS A 39 -0.93 -2.11 9.73
C LYS A 39 -0.98 -1.70 8.25
N VAL A 40 -2.09 -1.09 7.81
CA VAL A 40 -2.23 -0.55 6.45
C VAL A 40 -1.16 0.50 6.17
N PHE A 41 -0.99 1.47 7.06
CA PHE A 41 0.02 2.52 6.92
C PHE A 41 1.44 1.95 6.79
N ARG A 42 1.81 0.97 7.63
CA ARG A 42 3.14 0.32 7.58
C ARG A 42 3.38 -0.44 6.29
N ALA A 43 2.36 -1.12 5.75
CA ALA A 43 2.46 -1.81 4.47
C ALA A 43 2.74 -0.82 3.33
N MET A 44 1.97 0.27 3.26
CA MET A 44 2.17 1.34 2.26
C MET A 44 3.55 1.99 2.41
N HIS A 45 3.97 2.32 3.63
CA HIS A 45 5.26 2.95 3.88
C HIS A 45 6.43 2.07 3.43
N THR A 46 6.34 0.76 3.67
CA THR A 46 7.34 -0.22 3.22
C THR A 46 7.38 -0.31 1.69
N ILE A 47 6.22 -0.43 1.03
CA ILE A 47 6.13 -0.50 -0.44
C ILE A 47 6.71 0.78 -1.08
N LYS A 48 6.40 1.96 -0.55
CA LYS A 48 6.98 3.24 -1.01
C LYS A 48 8.50 3.25 -0.87
N GLY A 49 9.00 2.90 0.32
CA GLY A 49 10.44 2.94 0.62
C GLY A 49 11.23 1.97 -0.25
N SER A 50 10.77 0.72 -0.34
CA SER A 50 11.39 -0.29 -1.19
C SER A 50 11.24 0.03 -2.67
N GLY A 51 10.08 0.53 -3.12
CA GLY A 51 9.86 0.96 -4.50
C GLY A 51 10.85 2.04 -4.94
N ALA A 52 11.03 3.09 -4.14
CA ALA A 52 12.00 4.14 -4.41
C ALA A 52 13.45 3.61 -4.39
N MET A 53 13.75 2.65 -3.51
CA MET A 53 15.08 2.05 -3.42
C MET A 53 15.43 1.20 -4.65
N PHE A 54 14.47 0.47 -5.22
CA PHE A 54 14.71 -0.46 -6.34
C PHE A 54 14.39 0.12 -7.73
N GLY A 55 14.01 1.40 -7.80
CA GLY A 55 13.77 2.14 -9.05
C GLY A 55 12.35 2.04 -9.58
N PHE A 56 11.39 1.67 -8.73
CA PHE A 56 9.95 1.71 -9.03
C PHE A 56 9.38 3.07 -8.59
N ASP A 57 9.84 4.15 -9.22
CA ASP A 57 9.49 5.52 -8.84
C ASP A 57 7.98 5.79 -8.96
N GLU A 58 7.32 5.22 -9.98
CA GLU A 58 5.87 5.34 -10.16
C GLU A 58 5.09 4.67 -9.03
N VAL A 59 5.53 3.48 -8.60
CA VAL A 59 4.95 2.79 -7.44
C VAL A 59 5.14 3.64 -6.19
N ALA A 60 6.35 4.13 -5.95
CA ALA A 60 6.65 4.95 -4.78
C ALA A 60 5.82 6.24 -4.74
N ALA A 61 5.69 6.93 -5.87
CA ALA A 61 4.90 8.15 -5.98
C ALA A 61 3.42 7.88 -5.73
N PHE A 62 2.85 6.84 -6.33
CA PHE A 62 1.45 6.51 -6.13
C PHE A 62 1.16 6.04 -4.69
N THR A 63 2.01 5.18 -4.12
CA THR A 63 1.85 4.71 -2.74
C THR A 63 1.95 5.86 -1.73
N HIS A 64 2.77 6.88 -2.01
CA HIS A 64 2.87 8.07 -1.16
C HIS A 64 1.54 8.86 -1.04
N GLU A 65 0.78 8.99 -2.14
CA GLU A 65 -0.53 9.64 -2.11
C GLU A 65 -1.50 8.89 -1.18
N VAL A 66 -1.51 7.56 -1.27
CA VAL A 66 -2.35 6.72 -0.40
C VAL A 66 -1.89 6.79 1.06
N GLU A 67 -0.57 6.75 1.30
CA GLU A 67 0.01 6.89 2.63
C GLU A 67 -0.38 8.23 3.29
N THR A 68 -0.42 9.32 2.52
CA THR A 68 -0.84 10.64 2.99
C THR A 68 -2.28 10.64 3.49
N VAL A 69 -3.19 9.94 2.79
CA VAL A 69 -4.57 9.78 3.25
C VAL A 69 -4.63 9.02 4.58
N TYR A 70 -3.88 7.93 4.70
CA TYR A 70 -3.82 7.17 5.96
C TYR A 70 -3.11 7.93 7.10
N ASP A 71 -2.24 8.88 6.80
CA ASP A 71 -1.68 9.77 7.82
C ASP A 71 -2.76 10.68 8.41
N LEU A 72 -3.66 11.23 7.59
CA LEU A 72 -4.82 12.00 8.06
C LEU A 72 -5.78 11.14 8.90
N VAL A 73 -5.97 9.86 8.55
CA VAL A 73 -6.74 8.91 9.37
C VAL A 73 -6.12 8.75 10.74
N ARG A 74 -4.79 8.55 10.81
CA ARG A 74 -4.05 8.39 12.07
C ARG A 74 -4.06 9.63 12.95
N GLN A 75 -4.14 10.81 12.34
CA GLN A 75 -4.29 12.08 13.05
C GLN A 75 -5.73 12.33 13.52
N GLY A 76 -6.68 11.47 13.14
CA GLY A 76 -8.10 11.63 13.46
C GLY A 76 -8.79 12.74 12.68
N GLU A 77 -8.17 13.24 11.60
CA GLU A 77 -8.73 14.30 10.76
C GLU A 77 -9.82 13.77 9.82
N ILE A 78 -9.69 12.51 9.37
CA ILE A 78 -10.69 11.83 8.56
C ILE A 78 -11.02 10.45 9.16
N PRO A 79 -12.30 10.04 9.18
CA PRO A 79 -12.68 8.72 9.65
C PRO A 79 -12.40 7.65 8.59
N VAL A 80 -12.20 6.41 9.05
CA VAL A 80 -12.28 5.25 8.16
C VAL A 80 -13.73 5.06 7.72
N THR A 81 -13.95 5.01 6.41
CA THR A 81 -15.26 4.78 5.81
C THR A 81 -15.18 3.63 4.81
N ALA A 82 -16.33 3.00 4.51
CA ALA A 82 -16.38 1.96 3.48
C ALA A 82 -15.90 2.47 2.10
N GLU A 83 -16.13 3.76 1.79
CA GLU A 83 -15.58 4.39 0.58
C GLU A 83 -14.06 4.46 0.62
N LEU A 84 -13.46 4.88 1.75
CA LEU A 84 -12.01 4.90 1.91
C LEU A 84 -11.39 3.52 1.74
N VAL A 85 -12.00 2.49 2.34
CA VAL A 85 -11.56 1.09 2.19
C VAL A 85 -11.65 0.66 0.72
N SER A 86 -12.77 0.95 0.05
CA SER A 86 -12.96 0.62 -1.37
C SER A 86 -11.90 1.29 -2.27
N TYR A 87 -11.62 2.59 -2.04
CA TYR A 87 -10.56 3.29 -2.76
C TYR A 87 -9.17 2.73 -2.45
N SER A 88 -8.94 2.28 -1.22
CA SER A 88 -7.66 1.67 -0.81
C SER A 88 -7.44 0.31 -1.47
N LEU A 89 -8.50 -0.50 -1.63
CA LEU A 89 -8.46 -1.77 -2.37
C LEU A 89 -8.16 -1.52 -3.86
N ALA A 90 -8.83 -0.52 -4.46
CA ALA A 90 -8.56 -0.12 -5.85
C ALA A 90 -7.11 0.39 -6.02
N ALA A 91 -6.61 1.16 -5.05
CA ALA A 91 -5.23 1.65 -5.05
C ALA A 91 -4.22 0.49 -4.93
N ARG A 92 -4.49 -0.48 -4.06
CA ARG A 92 -3.70 -1.73 -3.94
C ARG A 92 -3.62 -2.45 -5.29
N ASP A 93 -4.74 -2.60 -5.99
CA ASP A 93 -4.76 -3.26 -7.30
C ASP A 93 -3.98 -2.48 -8.35
N HIS A 94 -4.04 -1.15 -8.31
CA HIS A 94 -3.24 -0.31 -9.19
C HIS A 94 -1.74 -0.45 -8.91
N ILE A 95 -1.33 -0.47 -7.64
CA ILE A 95 0.07 -0.70 -7.24
C ILE A 95 0.56 -2.05 -7.78
N ARG A 96 -0.24 -3.12 -7.65
CA ARG A 96 0.10 -4.43 -8.24
C ARG A 96 0.35 -4.31 -9.74
N THR A 97 -0.54 -3.66 -10.48
CA THR A 97 -0.39 -3.49 -11.93
C THR A 97 0.87 -2.69 -12.28
N LEU A 98 1.22 -1.65 -11.52
CA LEU A 98 2.46 -0.89 -11.73
C LEU A 98 3.72 -1.75 -11.50
N LEU A 99 3.69 -2.68 -10.54
CA LEU A 99 4.80 -3.61 -10.28
C LEU A 99 4.99 -4.62 -11.43
N GLU A 100 3.89 -5.05 -12.06
CA GLU A 100 3.86 -5.96 -13.21
C GLU A 100 4.27 -5.25 -14.51
N GLN A 101 3.91 -3.97 -14.70
CA GLN A 101 4.22 -3.20 -15.92
C GLN A 101 5.70 -2.81 -16.07
N GLY A 102 6.52 -2.98 -15.02
CA GLY A 102 7.97 -2.78 -15.09
C GLY A 102 8.74 -3.84 -15.89
N GLU A 103 8.06 -4.77 -16.56
CA GLU A 103 8.61 -5.67 -17.58
C GLU A 103 8.55 -5.00 -18.97
N GLY A 104 9.44 -4.03 -19.21
CA GLY A 104 9.52 -3.31 -20.49
C GLY A 104 10.94 -3.02 -20.92
#